data_AF-A0A171AEB9-F1
#
_entry.id   AF-A0A171AEB9-F1
#
_cell.length_a   1.000
_cell.length_b   1.000
_cell.length_c   1.000
_cell.angle_alpha   90.00
_cell.angle_beta   90.00
_cell.angle_gamma   90.00
#
_symmetry.space_group_name_H-M   'P 1'
#
loop_
_entity.id
_entity.type
_entity.pdbx_description
1 polymer ?
#
loop_
_entity_poly.entity_id
_entity_poly.type
_entity_poly.pdbx_seq_one_letter_code
_entity_poly.pdbx_strand_id
1 'polypeptide(L)'
;EFLHCKGKKFTDFDEIRREIEAETDRVTGSNKGISNIPINLRVYSPNVLNLSLIDLPGMTKVPIGDQPLDIEHQIRSMILQFIKRDNSLILAVTPANTDLANSDALKLAKEVDPQGVRTIGVITKLDLMDEGTDARDILENKLLPLRRGYIGVVNRSQKDIDGRKDIKAALSAERKFFLSHQSYR
;
A
#
# COMPACT_ATOMS: atom_id res chain seq x y z
N GLU A 1 2.51 12.05 -17.80
CA GLU A 1 2.30 11.45 -19.13
C GLU A 1 2.17 9.95 -18.97
N PHE A 2 1.14 9.36 -19.56
CA PHE A 2 0.96 7.92 -19.60
C PHE A 2 1.62 7.34 -20.86
N LEU A 3 2.27 6.18 -20.72
CA LEU A 3 2.95 5.56 -21.86
C LEU A 3 1.99 5.16 -22.99
N HIS A 4 0.74 4.79 -22.65
CA HIS A 4 -0.31 4.45 -23.61
C HIS A 4 -1.01 5.68 -24.23
N CYS A 5 -0.85 6.88 -23.65
CA CYS A 5 -1.39 8.14 -24.17
C CYS A 5 -0.26 9.11 -24.58
N LYS A 6 0.61 8.68 -25.51
CA LYS A 6 1.75 9.49 -25.96
C LYS A 6 1.29 10.86 -26.47
N GLY A 7 1.97 11.91 -26.03
CA GLY A 7 1.70 13.30 -26.44
C GLY A 7 0.59 14.01 -25.66
N LYS A 8 -0.17 13.31 -24.80
CA LYS A 8 -1.13 13.94 -23.88
C LYS A 8 -0.47 14.23 -22.54
N LYS A 9 -0.43 15.51 -22.17
CA LYS A 9 0.03 15.96 -20.85
C LYS A 9 -1.17 16.16 -19.92
N PHE A 10 -1.10 15.57 -18.75
CA PHE A 10 -2.09 15.71 -17.69
C PHE A 10 -1.51 16.66 -16.64
N THR A 11 -2.25 17.71 -16.30
CA THR A 11 -1.86 18.70 -15.29
C THR A 11 -2.75 18.65 -14.05
N ASP A 12 -3.93 18.03 -14.15
CA ASP A 12 -4.85 17.79 -13.04
C ASP A 12 -4.70 16.35 -12.54
N PHE A 13 -4.51 16.18 -11.23
CA PHE A 13 -4.41 14.87 -10.58
C PHE A 13 -5.73 14.09 -10.58
N ASP A 14 -6.88 14.78 -10.61
CA ASP A 14 -8.17 14.10 -10.73
C ASP A 14 -8.35 13.48 -12.13
N GLU A 15 -7.81 14.11 -13.17
CA GLU A 15 -7.75 13.50 -14.51
C GLU A 15 -6.82 12.30 -14.55
N ILE A 16 -5.65 12.38 -13.89
CA ILE A 16 -4.72 11.26 -13.78
C ILE A 16 -5.39 10.07 -13.10
N ARG A 17 -6.11 10.29 -11.98
CA ARG A 17 -6.84 9.23 -11.28
C ARG A 17 -7.90 8.59 -12.17
N ARG A 18 -8.74 9.40 -12.82
CA ARG A 18 -9.78 8.90 -13.74
C ARG A 18 -9.19 8.09 -14.89
N GLU A 19 -8.05 8.52 -15.43
CA GLU A 19 -7.36 7.79 -16.50
C GLU A 19 -6.80 6.45 -16.01
N ILE A 20 -6.25 6.38 -14.80
CA ILE A 20 -5.78 5.11 -14.20
C ILE A 20 -6.95 4.13 -14.03
N GLU A 21 -8.08 4.60 -13.49
CA GLU A 21 -9.30 3.80 -13.31
C GLU A 21 -9.83 3.30 -14.66
N ALA A 22 -9.96 4.21 -15.64
CA ALA A 22 -10.45 3.86 -16.98
C ALA A 22 -9.52 2.87 -17.71
N GLU A 23 -8.20 3.05 -17.63
CA GLU A 23 -7.24 2.13 -18.24
C GLU A 23 -7.23 0.76 -17.56
N THR A 24 -7.38 0.74 -16.23
CA THR A 24 -7.53 -0.51 -15.47
C THR A 24 -8.76 -1.27 -15.95
N ASP A 25 -9.92 -0.63 -15.93
CA ASP A 25 -11.20 -1.23 -16.35
C ASP A 25 -11.18 -1.69 -17.81
N ARG A 26 -10.51 -0.93 -18.69
CA ARG A 26 -10.36 -1.29 -20.11
C ARG A 26 -9.59 -2.60 -20.32
N VAL A 27 -8.60 -2.87 -19.47
CA VAL A 27 -7.73 -4.05 -19.59
C VAL A 27 -8.26 -5.24 -18.79
N THR A 28 -8.80 -5.00 -17.59
CA THR A 28 -9.26 -6.07 -16.68
C THR A 28 -10.75 -6.40 -16.81
N GLY A 29 -11.51 -5.56 -17.51
CA GLY A 29 -12.97 -5.57 -17.44
C GLY A 29 -13.47 -5.01 -16.10
N SER A 30 -14.79 -4.89 -15.97
CA SER A 30 -15.45 -4.28 -14.82
C SER A 30 -15.75 -5.24 -13.66
N ASN A 31 -15.38 -6.52 -13.76
CA ASN A 31 -15.76 -7.57 -12.80
C ASN A 31 -14.56 -8.13 -12.00
N LYS A 32 -13.75 -7.21 -11.46
CA LYS A 32 -12.64 -7.51 -10.53
C LYS A 32 -11.50 -8.36 -11.10
N GLY A 33 -11.34 -8.37 -12.43
CA GLY A 33 -10.20 -8.99 -13.08
C GLY A 33 -8.87 -8.35 -12.65
N ILE A 34 -7.77 -9.05 -12.86
CA ILE A 34 -6.42 -8.51 -12.72
C ILE A 34 -5.68 -8.60 -14.05
N SER A 35 -4.66 -7.76 -14.23
CA SER A 35 -3.78 -7.82 -15.39
C SER A 35 -2.33 -7.72 -14.95
N ASN A 36 -1.46 -8.45 -15.64
CA ASN A 36 -0.01 -8.34 -15.47
C ASN A 36 0.61 -7.22 -16.32
N ILE A 37 -0.20 -6.47 -17.07
CA ILE A 37 0.25 -5.34 -17.88
C ILE A 37 0.32 -4.08 -17.00
N PRO A 38 1.51 -3.50 -16.76
CA PRO A 38 1.65 -2.35 -15.88
C PRO A 38 1.22 -1.04 -16.56
N ILE A 39 0.55 -0.16 -15.81
CA ILE A 39 0.30 1.21 -16.22
C ILE A 39 1.54 2.06 -15.92
N ASN A 40 2.19 2.56 -16.96
CA ASN A 40 3.40 3.37 -16.83
C ASN A 40 3.05 4.86 -16.83
N LEU A 41 3.20 5.51 -15.68
CA LEU A 41 2.97 6.94 -15.48
C LEU A 41 4.28 7.66 -15.15
N ARG A 42 4.61 8.70 -15.93
CA ARG A 42 5.70 9.64 -15.63
C ARG A 42 5.12 10.95 -15.10
N VAL A 43 5.48 11.29 -13.86
CA VAL A 43 5.12 12.57 -13.23
C VAL A 43 6.33 13.50 -13.27
N TYR A 44 6.16 14.69 -13.84
CA TYR A 44 7.22 15.71 -13.93
C TYR A 44 6.90 16.85 -12.97
N SER A 45 7.88 17.21 -12.14
CA SER A 45 7.78 18.34 -11.23
C SER A 45 9.19 18.86 -10.92
N PRO A 46 9.40 20.18 -10.77
CA PRO A 46 10.69 20.71 -10.34
C PRO A 46 11.01 20.39 -8.87
N ASN A 47 10.04 19.88 -8.11
CA ASN A 47 10.15 19.66 -6.66
C ASN A 47 10.25 18.17 -6.30
N VAL A 48 10.57 17.28 -7.25
CA VAL A 48 10.66 15.83 -7.01
C VAL A 48 12.01 15.28 -7.43
N LEU A 49 12.40 14.18 -6.79
CA LEU A 49 13.55 13.39 -7.18
C LEU A 49 13.19 12.42 -8.31
N ASN A 50 14.21 11.97 -9.03
CA ASN A 50 14.07 10.85 -9.97
C ASN A 50 13.92 9.54 -9.18
N LEU A 51 12.67 9.14 -8.96
CA LEU A 51 12.28 7.96 -8.20
C LEU A 51 11.28 7.12 -9.00
N SER A 52 11.36 5.81 -8.85
CA SER A 52 10.38 4.85 -9.37
C SER A 52 9.57 4.29 -8.22
N LEU A 53 8.28 4.60 -8.19
CA LEU A 53 7.32 4.00 -7.26
C LEU A 53 6.51 2.95 -8.01
N ILE A 54 6.30 1.81 -7.36
CA ILE A 54 5.55 0.69 -7.93
C ILE A 54 4.43 0.39 -6.95
N ASP A 55 3.20 0.60 -7.40
CA ASP A 55 2.00 0.15 -6.70
C ASP A 55 1.64 -1.25 -7.20
N LEU A 56 1.33 -2.15 -6.27
CA LEU A 56 1.12 -3.58 -6.55
C LEU A 56 -0.26 -3.99 -6.03
N PRO A 57 -0.95 -4.92 -6.71
CA PRO A 57 -2.24 -5.43 -6.25
C PRO A 57 -2.11 -6.09 -4.87
N GLY A 58 -3.14 -5.93 -4.05
CA GLY A 58 -3.23 -6.61 -2.76
C GLY A 58 -3.42 -8.12 -2.92
N MET A 59 -2.84 -8.90 -2.01
CA MET A 59 -3.00 -10.35 -2.00
C MET A 59 -4.47 -10.75 -1.79
N THR A 60 -4.99 -11.64 -2.62
CA THR A 60 -6.31 -12.26 -2.48
C THR A 60 -6.16 -13.78 -2.35
N LYS A 61 -6.87 -14.38 -1.40
CA LYS A 61 -6.83 -15.84 -1.13
C LYS A 61 -7.97 -16.60 -1.79
N VAL A 62 -9.08 -15.91 -2.07
CA VAL A 62 -10.28 -16.50 -2.67
C VAL A 62 -10.63 -15.69 -3.91
N PRO A 63 -10.77 -16.34 -5.09
CA PRO A 63 -11.17 -15.66 -6.31
C PRO A 63 -12.62 -15.15 -6.18
N ILE A 64 -12.85 -13.95 -6.70
CA ILE A 64 -14.18 -13.32 -6.75
C ILE A 64 -14.45 -12.78 -8.15
N GLY A 65 -15.72 -12.79 -8.58
CA GLY A 65 -16.09 -12.32 -9.93
C GLY A 65 -15.43 -13.17 -11.01
N ASP A 66 -14.76 -12.52 -11.97
CA ASP A 66 -14.10 -13.18 -13.10
C ASP A 66 -12.62 -13.54 -12.82
N GLN A 67 -12.21 -13.53 -11.55
CA GLN A 67 -10.85 -13.91 -11.18
C GLN A 67 -10.61 -15.41 -11.41
N PRO A 68 -9.47 -15.79 -12.01
CA PRO A 68 -9.14 -17.20 -12.21
C PRO A 68 -8.81 -17.89 -10.87
N LEU A 69 -8.93 -19.22 -10.82
CA LEU A 69 -8.69 -20.01 -9.61
C LEU A 69 -7.25 -19.88 -9.06
N ASP A 70 -6.30 -19.56 -9.93
CA ASP A 70 -4.88 -19.36 -9.59
C ASP A 70 -4.52 -17.88 -9.32
N ILE A 71 -5.52 -17.01 -9.09
CA ILE A 71 -5.34 -15.58 -8.84
C ILE A 71 -4.25 -15.26 -7.80
N GLU A 72 -4.22 -16.00 -6.70
CA GLU A 72 -3.23 -15.82 -5.63
C GLU A 72 -1.80 -16.02 -6.17
N HIS A 73 -1.60 -17.05 -6.99
CA HIS A 73 -0.29 -17.36 -7.59
C HIS A 73 0.12 -16.30 -8.61
N GLN A 74 -0.82 -15.76 -9.38
CA GLN A 74 -0.56 -14.70 -10.36
C GLN A 74 -0.15 -13.39 -9.66
N ILE A 75 -0.90 -12.95 -8.64
CA ILE A 75 -0.58 -11.75 -7.86
C ILE A 75 0.77 -11.91 -7.18
N ARG A 76 1.01 -13.06 -6.52
CA ARG A 76 2.29 -13.37 -5.88
C ARG A 76 3.45 -13.32 -6.87
N SER A 77 3.29 -13.91 -8.04
CA SER A 77 4.31 -13.89 -9.11
C SER A 77 4.59 -12.46 -9.57
N MET A 78 3.57 -11.63 -9.73
CA MET A 78 3.70 -10.22 -10.11
C MET A 78 4.48 -9.43 -9.04
N ILE A 79 4.13 -9.57 -7.77
CA ILE A 79 4.83 -8.89 -6.67
C ILE A 79 6.32 -9.28 -6.65
N LEU A 80 6.60 -10.59 -6.74
CA LEU A 80 7.96 -11.12 -6.70
C LEU A 80 8.86 -10.61 -7.84
N GLN A 81 8.31 -10.24 -9.00
CA GLN A 81 9.10 -9.66 -10.10
C GLN A 81 9.74 -8.31 -9.72
N PHE A 82 9.11 -7.58 -8.79
CA PHE A 82 9.59 -6.27 -8.35
C PHE A 82 10.39 -6.35 -7.06
N ILE A 83 9.90 -7.08 -6.05
CA ILE A 83 10.54 -7.09 -4.72
C ILE A 83 11.80 -7.97 -4.63
N LYS A 84 12.04 -8.87 -5.59
CA LYS A 84 13.28 -9.67 -5.66
C LYS A 84 14.52 -8.85 -6.00
N ARG A 85 14.37 -7.63 -6.50
CA ARG A 85 15.51 -6.78 -6.87
C ARG A 85 16.16 -6.23 -5.60
N ASP A 86 17.47 -6.40 -5.46
CA ASP A 86 18.21 -5.95 -4.27
C ASP A 86 18.10 -4.44 -4.03
N ASN A 87 18.11 -3.66 -5.11
CA ASN A 87 17.92 -2.21 -5.06
C ASN A 87 16.42 -1.83 -5.10
N SER A 88 15.64 -2.38 -4.17
CA SER A 88 14.24 -1.98 -3.95
C SER A 88 13.93 -1.92 -2.46
N LEU A 89 13.24 -0.86 -2.05
CA LEU A 89 12.72 -0.73 -0.70
C LEU A 89 11.31 -1.35 -0.66
N ILE A 90 11.09 -2.24 0.31
CA ILE A 90 9.80 -2.92 0.48
C ILE A 90 9.06 -2.22 1.63
N LEU A 91 7.88 -1.67 1.34
CA LEU A 91 6.95 -1.19 2.36
C LEU A 91 5.95 -2.33 2.67
N ALA A 92 6.18 -3.05 3.76
CA ALA A 92 5.31 -4.14 4.18
C ALA A 92 4.12 -3.60 4.97
N VAL A 93 3.08 -3.20 4.24
CA VAL A 93 1.86 -2.59 4.80
C VAL A 93 0.95 -3.67 5.40
N THR A 94 0.66 -3.58 6.69
CA THR A 94 -0.22 -4.49 7.43
C THR A 94 -1.25 -3.68 8.22
N PRO A 95 -2.54 -4.04 8.21
CA PRO A 95 -3.53 -3.39 9.06
C PRO A 95 -3.43 -3.87 10.52
N ALA A 96 -3.57 -2.95 11.47
CA ALA A 96 -3.38 -3.19 12.89
C ALA A 96 -4.47 -4.07 13.52
N ASN A 97 -5.64 -4.13 12.90
CA ASN A 97 -6.77 -4.95 13.33
C ASN A 97 -6.65 -6.43 12.89
N THR A 98 -5.47 -6.84 12.42
CA THR A 98 -5.16 -8.23 12.07
C THR A 98 -3.85 -8.64 12.72
N ASP A 99 -3.72 -9.92 13.09
CA ASP A 99 -2.48 -10.43 13.64
C ASP A 99 -1.31 -10.27 12.67
N LEU A 100 -0.21 -9.69 13.17
CA LEU A 100 1.01 -9.49 12.38
C LEU A 100 1.56 -10.79 11.79
N ALA A 101 1.38 -11.91 12.51
CA ALA A 101 1.80 -13.24 12.07
C ALA A 101 1.07 -13.72 10.81
N ASN A 102 -0.11 -13.18 10.52
CA ASN A 102 -0.91 -13.50 9.35
C ASN A 102 -0.69 -12.51 8.19
N SER A 103 0.28 -11.59 8.30
CA SER A 103 0.59 -10.61 7.27
C SER A 103 1.25 -11.25 6.05
N ASP A 104 0.51 -11.31 4.95
CA ASP A 104 1.02 -11.79 3.66
C ASP A 104 2.15 -10.88 3.14
N ALA A 105 2.09 -9.57 3.42
CA ALA A 105 3.12 -8.61 3.03
C ALA A 105 4.47 -8.91 3.72
N LEU A 106 4.46 -9.17 5.03
CA LEU A 106 5.67 -9.52 5.78
C LEU A 106 6.20 -10.91 5.39
N LYS A 107 5.30 -11.87 5.14
CA LYS A 107 5.68 -13.19 4.64
C LYS A 107 6.45 -13.08 3.32
N LEU A 108 5.91 -12.35 2.34
CA LEU A 108 6.58 -12.13 1.05
C LEU A 108 7.89 -11.36 1.20
N ALA A 109 7.93 -10.32 2.05
CA ALA A 109 9.15 -9.56 2.30
C ALA A 109 10.26 -10.45 2.89
N LYS A 110 9.93 -11.32 3.85
CA LYS A 110 10.90 -12.25 4.47
C LYS A 110 11.46 -13.29 3.51
N GLU A 111 10.73 -13.67 2.45
CA GLU A 111 11.24 -14.58 1.43
C GLU A 111 12.37 -13.97 0.59
N VAL A 112 12.35 -12.65 0.37
CA VAL A 112 13.32 -11.94 -0.49
C VAL A 112 14.27 -11.00 0.25
N ASP A 113 13.98 -10.72 1.53
CA ASP A 113 14.79 -9.94 2.46
C ASP A 113 14.70 -10.54 3.89
N PRO A 114 15.24 -11.76 4.12
CA PRO A 114 15.13 -12.43 5.42
C PRO A 114 15.68 -11.60 6.59
N GLN A 115 16.74 -10.84 6.31
CA GLN A 115 17.43 -9.95 7.26
C GLN A 115 16.70 -8.63 7.49
N GLY A 116 15.65 -8.31 6.72
CA GLY A 116 14.85 -7.09 6.85
C GLY A 116 15.64 -5.81 6.61
N VAL A 117 16.70 -5.83 5.80
CA VAL A 117 17.63 -4.71 5.59
C VAL A 117 17.00 -3.60 4.75
N ARG A 118 16.09 -3.97 3.85
CA ARG A 118 15.41 -3.06 2.91
C ARG A 118 13.89 -3.09 3.03
N THR A 119 13.39 -3.74 4.08
CA THR A 119 11.97 -3.80 4.44
C THR A 119 11.65 -2.83 5.56
N ILE A 120 10.61 -2.03 5.40
CA ILE A 120 10.01 -1.18 6.44
C ILE A 120 8.62 -1.73 6.73
N GLY A 121 8.33 -1.99 8.01
CA GLY A 121 6.99 -2.36 8.44
C GLY A 121 6.11 -1.12 8.53
N VAL A 122 4.92 -1.15 7.92
CA VAL A 122 3.95 -0.05 8.01
C VAL A 122 2.66 -0.60 8.61
N ILE A 123 2.25 -0.04 9.74
CA ILE A 123 1.03 -0.44 10.45
C ILE A 123 -0.06 0.59 10.20
N THR A 124 -1.13 0.18 9.53
CA THR A 124 -2.27 1.04 9.16
C THR A 124 -3.48 0.75 10.04
N LYS A 125 -4.53 1.57 9.98
CA LYS A 125 -5.82 1.32 10.65
C LYS A 125 -5.71 1.13 12.17
N LEU A 126 -4.76 1.82 12.82
CA LEU A 126 -4.58 1.80 14.28
C LEU A 126 -5.80 2.34 15.03
N ASP A 127 -6.59 3.19 14.37
CA ASP A 127 -7.86 3.75 14.83
C ASP A 127 -9.02 2.75 14.83
N LEU A 128 -8.86 1.60 14.17
CA LEU A 128 -9.86 0.54 14.05
C LEU A 128 -9.52 -0.71 14.86
N MET A 129 -8.57 -0.61 15.80
CA MET A 129 -8.27 -1.70 16.72
C MET A 129 -9.38 -1.85 17.76
N ASP A 130 -9.58 -3.08 18.23
CA ASP A 130 -10.58 -3.37 19.26
C ASP A 130 -10.19 -2.71 20.59
N GLU A 131 -11.17 -2.15 21.29
CA GLU A 131 -10.95 -1.55 22.61
C GLU A 131 -10.31 -2.55 23.57
N GLY A 132 -9.25 -2.12 24.25
CA GLY A 132 -8.45 -2.96 25.15
C GLY A 132 -7.28 -3.68 24.47
N THR A 133 -7.10 -3.54 23.15
CA THR A 133 -5.92 -4.01 22.42
C THR A 133 -5.08 -2.83 21.91
N ASP A 134 -3.79 -3.07 21.68
CA ASP A 134 -2.90 -2.11 21.04
C ASP A 134 -1.80 -2.81 20.23
N ALA A 135 -1.13 -2.05 19.36
CA ALA A 135 -0.04 -2.51 18.51
C ALA A 135 1.33 -2.13 19.10
N ARG A 136 1.44 -1.89 20.41
CA ARG A 136 2.65 -1.32 21.02
C ARG A 136 3.87 -2.20 20.80
N ASP A 137 3.76 -3.51 21.04
CA ASP A 137 4.88 -4.44 20.85
C ASP A 137 5.32 -4.57 19.38
N ILE A 138 4.43 -4.28 18.44
CA ILE A 138 4.75 -4.22 17.01
C ILE A 138 5.53 -2.93 16.72
N LEU A 139 5.01 -1.78 17.16
CA LEU A 139 5.61 -0.48 16.92
C LEU A 139 6.96 -0.30 17.64
N GLU A 140 7.12 -0.88 18.82
CA GLU A 140 8.38 -0.97 19.55
C GLU A 140 9.34 -2.04 19.00
N ASN A 141 8.97 -2.67 17.87
CA ASN A 141 9.79 -3.64 17.14
C ASN A 141 10.17 -4.90 17.94
N LYS A 142 9.32 -5.33 18.88
CA LYS A 142 9.57 -6.48 19.77
C LYS A 142 9.02 -7.79 19.23
N LEU A 143 7.85 -7.76 18.60
CA LEU A 143 7.15 -8.99 18.19
C LEU A 143 7.83 -9.70 17.01
N LEU A 144 8.06 -8.98 15.90
CA LEU A 144 8.76 -9.48 14.72
C LEU A 144 9.81 -8.44 14.29
N PRO A 145 11.06 -8.51 14.78
CA PRO A 145 12.02 -7.46 14.53
C PRO A 145 12.36 -7.25 13.05
N LEU A 146 12.27 -6.00 12.60
CA LEU A 146 12.80 -5.51 11.31
C LEU A 146 13.95 -4.54 11.57
N ARG A 147 14.98 -4.54 10.71
CA ARG A 147 16.12 -3.61 10.90
C ARG A 147 15.73 -2.14 10.78
N ARG A 148 14.68 -1.84 10.00
CA ARG A 148 14.14 -0.48 9.85
C ARG A 148 12.96 -0.18 10.77
N GLY A 149 12.59 -1.15 11.62
CA GLY A 149 11.46 -1.03 12.53
C GLY A 149 10.10 -0.91 11.83
N TYR A 150 9.15 -0.36 12.59
CA TYR A 150 7.76 -0.19 12.18
C TYR A 150 7.34 1.26 12.29
N ILE A 151 6.48 1.69 11.38
CA ILE A 151 5.89 3.03 11.37
C ILE A 151 4.38 2.87 11.37
N GLY A 152 3.71 3.42 12.39
CA GLY A 152 2.26 3.51 12.45
C GLY A 152 1.75 4.69 11.63
N VAL A 153 0.69 4.49 10.87
CA VAL A 153 -0.01 5.56 10.12
C VAL A 153 -1.51 5.45 10.28
N VAL A 154 -2.18 6.60 10.37
CA VAL A 154 -3.65 6.70 10.38
C VAL A 154 -4.10 7.44 9.14
N ASN A 155 -4.66 6.68 8.19
CA ASN A 155 -5.13 7.20 6.92
C ASN A 155 -6.58 7.68 6.99
N ARG A 156 -7.04 8.35 5.93
CA ARG A 156 -8.46 8.71 5.76
C ARG A 156 -9.33 7.46 5.72
N SER A 157 -10.43 7.47 6.48
CA SER A 157 -11.48 6.46 6.38
C SER A 157 -12.26 6.60 5.05
N GLN A 158 -13.08 5.60 4.70
CA GLN A 158 -13.94 5.70 3.51
C GLN A 158 -14.85 6.93 3.58
N LYS A 159 -15.45 7.20 4.75
CA LYS A 159 -16.28 8.39 4.99
C LYS A 159 -15.49 9.69 4.77
N ASP A 160 -14.23 9.73 5.18
CA ASP A 160 -13.36 10.89 4.96
C ASP A 160 -13.03 11.10 3.48
N ILE A 161 -12.86 10.01 2.72
CA ILE A 161 -12.62 10.06 1.27
C ILE A 161 -13.86 10.58 0.55
N ASP A 162 -15.03 10.03 0.86
CA ASP A 162 -16.32 10.44 0.28
C ASP A 162 -16.63 11.91 0.60
N GLY A 163 -16.30 12.34 1.83
CA GLY A 163 -16.38 13.73 2.29
C GLY A 163 -15.26 14.64 1.79
N ARG A 164 -14.35 14.16 0.93
CA ARG A 164 -13.19 14.90 0.40
C ARG A 164 -12.35 15.60 1.46
N LYS A 165 -12.14 14.95 2.61
CA LYS A 165 -11.30 15.48 3.69
C LYS A 165 -9.90 15.80 3.16
N ASP A 166 -9.49 17.04 3.40
CA ASP A 166 -8.19 17.53 2.94
C ASP A 166 -7.02 16.86 3.70
N ILE A 167 -5.83 16.95 3.12
CA ILE A 167 -4.62 16.31 3.65
C ILE A 167 -4.20 16.95 4.99
N LYS A 168 -4.39 18.27 5.17
CA LYS A 168 -3.97 18.95 6.40
C LYS A 168 -4.81 18.50 7.60
N ALA A 169 -6.12 18.35 7.39
CA ALA A 169 -7.06 17.84 8.38
C ALA A 169 -6.77 16.36 8.70
N ALA A 170 -6.42 15.55 7.70
CA ALA A 170 -6.00 14.16 7.92
C ALA A 170 -4.74 14.07 8.80
N LEU A 171 -3.69 14.84 8.47
CA LEU A 171 -2.45 14.89 9.26
C LEU A 171 -2.66 15.41 10.69
N SER A 172 -3.53 16.43 10.85
CA SER A 172 -3.87 16.93 12.19
C SER A 172 -4.63 15.89 13.01
N ALA A 173 -5.51 15.11 12.38
CA ALA A 173 -6.24 14.03 13.05
C ALA A 173 -5.30 12.88 13.44
N GLU A 174 -4.40 12.47 12.55
CA GLU A 174 -3.36 11.47 12.83
C GLU A 174 -2.48 11.90 14.00
N ARG A 175 -1.98 13.14 14.01
CA ARG A 175 -1.19 13.66 15.12
C ARG A 175 -1.96 13.66 16.43
N LYS A 176 -3.24 14.06 16.41
CA LYS A 176 -4.10 14.04 17.60
C LYS A 176 -4.27 12.61 18.10
N PHE A 177 -4.48 11.63 17.22
CA PHE A 177 -4.61 10.22 17.56
C PHE A 177 -3.40 9.76 18.37
N PHE A 178 -2.19 9.87 17.82
CA PHE A 178 -0.97 9.40 18.49
C PHE A 178 -0.68 10.12 19.82
N LEU A 179 -0.93 11.44 19.90
CA LEU A 179 -0.74 12.19 21.15
C LEU A 179 -1.75 11.83 22.25
N SER A 180 -2.96 11.41 21.87
CA SER A 180 -4.05 11.12 22.81
C SER A 180 -4.12 9.66 23.25
N HIS A 181 -3.52 8.74 22.50
CA HIS A 181 -3.58 7.31 22.78
C HIS A 181 -2.56 6.91 23.85
N GLN A 182 -3.03 6.33 24.96
CA GLN A 182 -2.17 6.05 26.14
C GLN A 182 -0.98 5.14 25.82
N SER A 183 -1.17 4.14 24.95
CA SER A 183 -0.13 3.18 24.57
C SER A 183 0.91 3.74 23.58
N TYR A 184 0.64 4.87 22.91
CA TYR A 184 1.48 5.40 21.81
C TYR A 184 2.08 6.78 22.08
N ARG A 185 1.82 7.38 23.26
CA ARG A 185 2.36 8.69 23.64
C ARG A 185 3.84 8.64 24.00
#